data_AF-J4K8D2-F1
#
_entry.id   AF-J4K8D2-F1
#
_cell.length_a   1.000
_cell.length_b   1.000
_cell.length_c   1.000
_cell.angle_alpha   90.00
_cell.angle_beta   90.00
_cell.angle_gamma   90.00
#
_symmetry.space_group_name_H-M   'P 1'
#
loop_
_entity.id
_entity.type
_entity.pdbx_description
1 polymer ?
#
loop_
_entity_poly.entity_id
_entity_poly.type
_entity_poly.pdbx_seq_one_letter_code
_entity_poly.pdbx_strand_id
1 'polypeptide(L)'
;MSEVFTTTLISVGATVLTNLIIHGFAYQQKKVESKNKLEEKKVDFLNAQLSQDRDLYISTFQNFASISGKTVSYVDSRPDGADPIDLDIITNFDDIFYKTYLFLDNDDERKKFITFRNVLRYQAGYKHPEGFYTWDIEMEEQFFDPDVIEEPRYIFDRLNDCLLIVNSHITNKLHLQSSANRS
;
A
#
# COMPACT_ATOMS: atom_id res chain seq x y z
N MET A 1 77.73 -16.19 -26.36
CA MET A 1 77.16 -15.58 -25.13
C MET A 1 76.16 -14.45 -25.42
N SER A 2 76.38 -13.56 -26.40
CA SER A 2 75.44 -12.44 -26.66
C SER A 2 74.04 -12.88 -27.12
N GLU A 3 73.91 -13.93 -27.94
CA GLU A 3 72.61 -14.45 -28.40
C GLU A 3 71.69 -14.93 -27.28
N VAL A 4 72.26 -15.51 -26.22
CA VAL A 4 71.50 -15.99 -25.04
C VAL A 4 70.97 -14.79 -24.25
N PHE A 5 71.76 -13.72 -24.14
CA PHE A 5 71.32 -12.48 -23.49
C PHE A 5 70.22 -11.76 -24.28
N THR A 6 70.32 -11.65 -25.61
CA THR A 6 69.27 -11.02 -26.43
C THR A 6 67.97 -11.80 -26.44
N THR A 7 68.02 -13.13 -26.55
CA THR A 7 66.82 -13.97 -26.49
C THR A 7 66.13 -13.92 -25.13
N THR A 8 66.91 -13.90 -24.04
CA THR A 8 66.37 -13.74 -22.67
C THR A 8 65.71 -12.38 -22.49
N LEU A 9 66.32 -11.29 -22.99
CA LEU A 9 65.76 -9.94 -22.90
C LEU A 9 64.44 -9.81 -23.67
N ILE A 10 64.37 -10.40 -24.88
CA ILE A 10 63.16 -10.42 -25.70
C ILE A 10 62.06 -11.24 -25.01
N SER A 11 62.39 -12.40 -24.44
CA SER A 11 61.45 -13.25 -23.73
C SER A 11 60.85 -12.53 -22.52
N VAL A 12 61.67 -11.93 -21.66
CA VAL A 12 61.21 -11.19 -20.47
C VAL A 12 60.38 -9.98 -20.87
N GLY A 13 60.82 -9.22 -21.89
CA GLY A 13 60.08 -8.07 -22.40
C GLY A 13 58.70 -8.46 -22.95
N ALA A 14 58.63 -9.55 -23.72
CA ALA A 14 57.37 -10.10 -24.21
C ALA A 14 56.45 -10.51 -23.05
N THR A 15 56.95 -11.22 -22.04
CA THR A 15 56.14 -11.63 -20.88
C THR A 15 55.58 -10.44 -20.10
N VAL A 16 56.38 -9.42 -19.85
CA VAL A 16 55.93 -8.20 -19.15
C VAL A 16 54.85 -7.46 -19.96
N LEU A 17 55.04 -7.34 -21.28
CA LEU A 17 54.07 -6.70 -22.16
C LEU A 17 52.75 -7.48 -22.21
N THR A 18 52.81 -8.81 -22.33
CA THR A 18 51.61 -9.66 -22.31
C THR A 18 50.88 -9.56 -20.97
N ASN A 19 51.58 -9.57 -19.84
CA ASN A 19 50.95 -9.38 -18.52
C ASN A 19 50.27 -8.03 -18.38
N LEU A 20 50.89 -6.94 -18.85
CA LEU A 20 50.28 -5.61 -18.84
C LEU A 20 48.98 -5.57 -19.66
N ILE A 21 49.00 -6.19 -20.84
CA ILE A 21 47.82 -6.28 -21.71
C ILE A 21 46.70 -7.10 -21.04
N ILE A 22 47.02 -8.28 -20.50
CA ILE A 22 46.05 -9.15 -19.81
C ILE A 22 45.45 -8.44 -18.60
N HIS A 23 46.27 -7.81 -17.74
CA HIS A 23 45.77 -7.07 -16.59
C HIS A 23 44.95 -5.84 -16.98
N GLY A 24 45.32 -5.15 -18.07
CA GLY A 24 44.53 -4.05 -18.63
C GLY A 24 43.14 -4.49 -19.07
N PHE A 25 43.04 -5.61 -19.82
CA PHE A 25 41.76 -6.18 -20.22
C PHE A 25 40.95 -6.69 -19.03
N ALA A 26 41.58 -7.38 -18.08
CA ALA A 26 40.93 -7.86 -16.87
C ALA A 26 40.36 -6.71 -16.02
N TYR A 27 41.08 -5.58 -15.94
CA TYR A 27 40.60 -4.38 -15.26
C TYR A 27 39.38 -3.77 -15.95
N GLN A 28 39.41 -3.64 -17.29
CA GLN A 28 38.26 -3.15 -18.06
C GLN A 28 37.04 -4.06 -17.89
N GLN A 29 37.23 -5.39 -17.96
CA GLN A 29 36.17 -6.37 -17.78
C GLN A 29 35.56 -6.29 -16.37
N LYS A 30 36.39 -6.23 -15.33
CA LYS A 30 35.94 -6.08 -13.94
C LYS A 30 35.21 -4.76 -13.70
N LYS A 31 35.62 -3.68 -14.39
CA LYS A 31 34.94 -2.38 -14.33
C LYS A 31 33.53 -2.45 -14.94
N VAL A 32 33.38 -3.13 -16.08
CA VAL A 32 32.06 -3.35 -16.71
C VAL A 32 31.19 -4.25 -15.83
N GLU A 33 31.73 -5.37 -15.33
CA GLU A 33 31.00 -6.26 -14.43
C GLU A 33 30.51 -5.53 -13.16
N SER A 34 31.37 -4.70 -12.56
CA SER A 34 30.98 -3.93 -11.38
C SER A 34 29.90 -2.89 -11.67
N LYS A 35 29.89 -2.29 -12.86
CA LYS A 35 28.82 -1.37 -13.29
C LYS A 35 27.51 -2.13 -13.47
N ASN A 36 27.53 -3.25 -14.17
CA ASN A 36 26.34 -4.07 -14.39
C ASN A 36 25.75 -4.56 -13.06
N LYS A 37 26.58 -5.03 -12.13
CA LYS A 37 26.12 -5.43 -10.78
C LYS A 37 25.49 -4.28 -10.00
N LEU A 38 25.98 -3.05 -10.19
CA LEU A 38 25.39 -1.88 -9.54
C LEU A 38 24.04 -1.52 -10.15
N GLU A 39 23.91 -1.60 -11.47
CA GLU A 39 22.65 -1.37 -12.19
C GLU A 39 21.61 -2.42 -11.82
N GLU A 40 21.99 -3.71 -11.81
CA GLU A 40 21.14 -4.82 -11.38
C GLU A 40 20.62 -4.60 -9.95
N LYS A 41 21.51 -4.32 -9.00
CA LYS A 41 21.12 -4.00 -7.61
C LYS A 41 20.17 -2.80 -7.51
N LYS A 42 20.34 -1.79 -8.36
CA LYS A 42 19.46 -0.62 -8.37
C LYS A 42 18.07 -0.99 -8.87
N VAL A 43 17.97 -1.82 -9.92
CA VAL A 43 16.71 -2.34 -10.43
C VAL A 43 16.02 -3.21 -9.39
N ASP A 44 16.75 -4.12 -8.75
CA ASP A 44 16.22 -4.99 -7.69
C ASP A 44 15.69 -4.18 -6.50
N PHE A 45 16.43 -3.15 -6.08
CA PHE A 45 15.99 -2.26 -5.00
C PHE A 45 14.67 -1.55 -5.35
N LEU A 46 14.57 -0.99 -6.56
CA LEU A 46 13.35 -0.31 -7.02
C LEU A 46 12.17 -1.29 -7.11
N ASN A 47 12.40 -2.50 -7.62
CA ASN A 47 11.36 -3.53 -7.69
C ASN A 47 10.91 -3.98 -6.30
N ALA A 48 11.83 -4.13 -5.35
CA ALA A 48 11.51 -4.46 -3.97
C ALA A 48 10.67 -3.37 -3.30
N GLN A 49 11.05 -2.10 -3.49
CA GLN A 49 10.30 -0.96 -2.98
C GLN A 49 8.88 -0.90 -3.58
N LEU A 50 8.74 -1.06 -4.90
CA LEU A 50 7.44 -1.09 -5.57
C LEU A 50 6.57 -2.25 -5.07
N SER A 51 7.15 -3.42 -4.84
CA SER A 51 6.44 -4.56 -4.26
C SER A 51 5.96 -4.25 -2.84
N GLN A 52 6.82 -3.65 -2.02
CA GLN A 52 6.48 -3.31 -0.63
C GLN A 52 5.37 -2.26 -0.56
N ASP A 53 5.43 -1.21 -1.38
CA ASP A 53 4.39 -0.17 -1.44
C ASP A 53 3.05 -0.75 -1.90
N ARG A 54 3.08 -1.68 -2.87
CA ARG A 54 1.90 -2.42 -3.32
C ARG A 54 1.31 -3.26 -2.19
N ASP A 55 2.14 -4.03 -1.49
CA ASP A 55 1.68 -4.93 -0.42
C ASP A 55 1.12 -4.12 0.76
N LEU A 56 1.72 -2.97 1.07
CA LEU A 56 1.19 -2.01 2.03
C LEU A 56 -0.19 -1.47 1.61
N TYR A 57 -0.34 -1.07 0.34
CA TYR A 57 -1.61 -0.58 -0.19
C TYR A 57 -2.71 -1.64 -0.10
N ILE A 58 -2.45 -2.85 -0.61
CA ILE A 58 -3.41 -3.96 -0.60
C ILE A 58 -3.76 -4.37 0.84
N SER A 59 -2.76 -4.54 1.70
CA SER A 59 -2.98 -4.94 3.09
C SER A 59 -3.78 -3.89 3.88
N THR A 60 -3.59 -2.60 3.61
CA THR A 60 -4.38 -1.52 4.24
C THR A 60 -5.87 -1.66 3.91
N PHE A 61 -6.19 -1.91 2.63
CA PHE A 61 -7.56 -2.12 2.18
C PHE A 61 -8.18 -3.42 2.70
N GLN A 62 -7.41 -4.51 2.76
CA GLN A 62 -7.85 -5.78 3.35
C GLN A 62 -8.10 -5.68 4.86
N ASN A 63 -7.21 -4.99 5.57
CA ASN A 63 -7.37 -4.72 7.00
C ASN A 63 -8.63 -3.91 7.27
N PHE A 64 -8.93 -2.90 6.45
CA PHE A 64 -10.20 -2.18 6.53
C PHE A 64 -11.40 -3.09 6.36
N ALA A 65 -11.43 -3.92 5.31
CA ALA A 65 -12.55 -4.83 5.11
C ALA A 65 -12.76 -5.78 6.31
N SER A 66 -11.67 -6.31 6.87
CA SER A 66 -11.73 -7.22 8.02
C SER A 66 -12.18 -6.53 9.31
N ILE A 67 -11.56 -5.40 9.66
CA ILE A 67 -11.84 -4.69 10.90
C ILE A 67 -13.23 -4.05 10.84
N SER A 68 -13.58 -3.37 9.76
CA SER A 68 -14.91 -2.77 9.59
C SER A 68 -16.02 -3.84 9.63
N GLY A 69 -15.83 -4.99 8.97
CA GLY A 69 -16.82 -6.07 9.01
C GLY A 69 -17.02 -6.65 10.42
N LYS A 70 -15.93 -6.81 11.19
CA LYS A 70 -16.00 -7.25 12.60
C LYS A 70 -16.68 -6.20 13.47
N THR A 71 -16.30 -4.94 13.33
CA THR A 71 -16.87 -3.84 14.13
C THR A 71 -18.36 -3.65 13.85
N VAL A 72 -18.78 -3.69 12.58
CA VAL A 72 -20.21 -3.61 12.22
C VAL A 72 -20.99 -4.79 12.80
N SER A 73 -20.48 -6.02 12.67
CA SER A 73 -21.13 -7.20 13.28
C SER A 73 -21.24 -7.07 14.80
N TYR A 74 -20.22 -6.49 15.44
CA TYR A 74 -20.22 -6.27 16.89
C TYR A 74 -21.21 -5.17 17.30
N VAL A 75 -21.33 -4.09 16.51
CA VAL A 75 -22.32 -3.03 16.72
C VAL A 75 -23.75 -3.59 16.58
N ASP A 76 -24.02 -4.34 15.52
CA ASP A 76 -25.33 -4.89 15.19
C ASP A 76 -25.82 -5.96 16.16
N SER A 77 -24.91 -6.73 16.76
CA SER A 77 -25.24 -7.79 17.72
C SER A 77 -25.57 -7.30 19.13
N ARG A 78 -25.47 -5.99 19.39
CA ARG A 78 -25.70 -5.42 20.73
C ARG A 78 -27.20 -5.25 21.01
N PRO A 79 -27.64 -5.49 22.27
CA PRO A 79 -29.00 -5.21 22.67
C PRO A 79 -29.27 -3.71 22.73
N ASP A 80 -30.51 -3.31 22.44
CA ASP A 80 -30.96 -1.92 22.49
C ASP A 80 -30.68 -1.31 23.87
N GLY A 81 -30.04 -0.14 23.88
CA GLY A 81 -29.69 0.59 25.11
C GLY A 81 -28.44 0.09 25.85
N ALA A 82 -27.62 -0.78 25.24
CA ALA A 82 -26.34 -1.19 25.80
C ALA A 82 -25.34 -0.02 25.96
N ASP A 83 -24.49 -0.11 26.99
CA ASP A 83 -23.37 0.81 27.21
C ASP A 83 -22.47 0.90 25.97
N PRO A 84 -21.87 2.07 25.66
CA PRO A 84 -21.03 2.27 24.48
C PRO A 84 -19.98 1.17 24.29
N ILE A 85 -19.69 0.85 23.03
CA ILE A 85 -18.66 -0.15 22.68
C ILE A 85 -17.32 0.26 23.28
N ASP A 86 -16.53 -0.73 23.69
CA ASP A 86 -15.17 -0.49 24.18
C ASP A 86 -14.38 0.45 23.25
N LEU A 87 -13.79 1.47 23.85
CA LEU A 87 -13.02 2.49 23.14
C LEU A 87 -11.85 1.87 22.37
N ASP A 88 -11.28 0.77 22.86
CA ASP A 88 -10.19 0.07 22.17
C ASP A 88 -10.65 -0.50 20.82
N ILE A 89 -11.88 -0.99 20.73
CA ILE A 89 -12.46 -1.53 19.49
C ILE A 89 -12.69 -0.39 18.48
N ILE A 90 -13.23 0.73 18.94
CA ILE A 90 -13.50 1.90 18.08
C ILE A 90 -12.22 2.58 17.64
N THR A 91 -11.23 2.71 18.53
CA THR A 91 -9.93 3.30 18.20
C THR A 91 -9.19 2.43 17.17
N ASN A 92 -9.27 1.11 17.28
CA ASN A 92 -8.70 0.21 16.28
C ASN A 92 -9.40 0.33 14.92
N PHE A 93 -10.73 0.48 14.91
CA PHE A 93 -11.47 0.79 13.68
C PHE A 93 -11.02 2.14 13.09
N ASP A 94 -10.89 3.17 13.91
CA ASP A 94 -10.51 4.51 13.48
C ASP A 94 -9.09 4.56 12.89
N ASP A 95 -8.13 3.89 13.52
CA ASP A 95 -6.75 3.79 13.02
C ASP A 95 -6.71 3.20 11.62
N ILE A 96 -7.41 2.08 11.40
CA ILE A 96 -7.51 1.46 10.09
C ILE A 96 -8.29 2.33 9.11
N PHE A 97 -9.38 2.96 9.54
CA PHE A 97 -10.15 3.90 8.74
C PHE A 97 -9.26 5.03 8.20
N TYR A 98 -8.49 5.70 9.07
CA TYR A 98 -7.65 6.82 8.65
C TYR A 98 -6.51 6.38 7.73
N LYS A 99 -5.90 5.21 7.98
CA LYS A 99 -4.91 4.62 7.07
C LYS A 99 -5.49 4.39 5.69
N THR A 100 -6.70 3.85 5.59
CA THR A 100 -7.38 3.64 4.31
C THR A 100 -7.79 4.95 3.66
N TYR A 101 -8.31 5.91 4.43
CA TYR A 101 -8.72 7.22 3.95
C TYR A 101 -7.59 7.98 3.24
N LEU A 102 -6.35 7.84 3.73
CA LEU A 102 -5.16 8.45 3.10
C LEU A 102 -4.85 7.90 1.70
N PHE A 103 -5.31 6.69 1.38
CA PHE A 103 -5.14 6.07 0.07
C PHE A 103 -6.32 6.33 -0.88
N LEU A 104 -7.37 7.03 -0.44
CA LEU A 104 -8.50 7.40 -1.29
C LEU A 104 -8.15 8.67 -2.09
N ASP A 105 -8.29 8.58 -3.41
CA ASP A 105 -7.90 9.63 -4.34
C ASP A 105 -9.06 10.59 -4.70
N ASN A 106 -10.32 10.17 -4.48
CA ASN A 106 -11.52 10.92 -4.86
C ASN A 106 -12.33 11.39 -3.63
N ASP A 107 -12.83 12.63 -3.70
CA ASP A 107 -13.67 13.23 -2.67
C ASP A 107 -15.04 12.52 -2.52
N ASP A 108 -15.59 11.95 -3.60
CA ASP A 108 -16.84 11.17 -3.51
C ASP A 108 -16.66 9.89 -2.69
N GLU A 109 -15.53 9.22 -2.85
CA GLU A 109 -15.18 8.02 -2.07
C GLU A 109 -14.95 8.39 -0.61
N ARG A 110 -14.18 9.46 -0.38
CA ARG A 110 -13.94 10.00 0.97
C ARG A 110 -15.24 10.36 1.67
N LYS A 111 -16.22 10.93 0.97
CA LYS A 111 -17.55 11.23 1.51
C LYS A 111 -18.25 9.95 1.99
N LYS A 112 -18.31 8.91 1.16
CA LYS A 112 -18.92 7.62 1.54
C LYS A 112 -18.27 6.99 2.77
N PHE A 113 -16.93 7.04 2.83
CA PHE A 113 -16.16 6.54 3.97
C PHE A 113 -16.46 7.34 5.25
N ILE A 114 -16.46 8.68 5.19
CA ILE A 114 -16.77 9.54 6.33
C ILE A 114 -18.20 9.27 6.83
N THR A 115 -19.18 9.16 5.93
CA THR A 115 -20.55 8.81 6.28
C THR A 115 -20.61 7.47 7.00
N PHE A 116 -19.97 6.43 6.46
CA PHE A 116 -19.91 5.12 7.11
C PHE A 116 -19.30 5.19 8.52
N ARG A 117 -18.15 5.86 8.69
CA ARG A 117 -17.49 6.04 9.99
C ARG A 117 -18.43 6.72 11.00
N ASN A 118 -19.10 7.79 10.58
CA ASN A 118 -19.98 8.57 11.44
C ASN A 118 -21.17 7.73 11.91
N VAL A 119 -21.83 7.00 11.00
CA VAL A 119 -22.94 6.08 11.34
C VAL A 119 -22.46 4.98 12.30
N LEU A 120 -21.29 4.38 12.03
CA LEU A 120 -20.73 3.32 12.87
C LEU A 120 -20.44 3.82 14.30
N ARG A 121 -19.84 5.00 14.44
CA ARG A 121 -19.56 5.60 15.75
C ARG A 121 -20.85 5.96 16.50
N TYR A 122 -21.85 6.48 15.79
CA TYR A 122 -23.16 6.79 16.37
C TYR A 122 -23.83 5.52 16.93
N GLN A 123 -23.92 4.45 16.13
CA GLN A 123 -24.49 3.17 16.56
C GLN A 123 -23.63 2.49 17.65
N ALA A 124 -22.33 2.76 17.70
CA ALA A 124 -21.44 2.32 18.77
C ALA A 124 -21.68 3.04 20.12
N GLY A 125 -22.53 4.06 20.17
CA GLY A 125 -22.82 4.84 21.39
C GLY A 125 -21.92 6.06 21.58
N TYR A 126 -21.15 6.46 20.56
CA TYR A 126 -20.30 7.65 20.59
C TYR A 126 -20.98 8.83 19.90
N LYS A 127 -20.82 10.02 20.47
CA LYS A 127 -21.28 11.27 19.83
C LYS A 127 -20.48 11.51 18.54
N HIS A 128 -21.11 12.18 17.58
CA HIS A 128 -20.39 12.69 16.42
C HIS A 128 -19.16 13.50 16.88
N PRO A 129 -17.98 13.24 16.28
CA PRO A 129 -16.77 13.96 16.67
C PRO A 129 -16.97 15.47 16.47
N GLU A 130 -16.62 16.28 17.48
CA GLU A 130 -16.71 17.74 17.38
C GLU A 130 -15.71 18.26 16.35
N GLY A 131 -16.22 18.77 15.24
CA GLY A 131 -15.46 19.34 14.13
C GLY A 131 -16.29 19.30 12.85
N PHE A 132 -16.78 20.46 12.41
CA PHE A 132 -17.59 20.58 11.20
C PHE A 132 -16.76 20.22 9.96
N TYR A 133 -17.02 19.06 9.35
CA TYR A 133 -16.76 18.89 7.93
C TYR A 133 -17.93 19.55 7.18
N THR A 134 -17.67 20.19 6.03
CA THR A 134 -18.69 20.82 5.18
C THR A 134 -19.85 19.88 4.79
N TRP A 135 -19.63 18.57 4.93
CA TRP A 135 -20.57 17.50 4.62
C TRP A 135 -21.40 17.00 5.81
N ASP A 136 -21.08 17.41 7.04
CA ASP A 136 -21.84 17.00 8.24
C ASP A 136 -23.22 17.68 8.31
N ILE A 137 -23.38 18.82 7.65
CA ILE A 137 -24.64 19.60 7.59
C ILE A 137 -25.73 18.82 6.82
N GLU A 138 -25.37 18.05 5.78
CA GLU A 138 -26.32 17.22 5.02
C GLU A 138 -26.73 15.94 5.78
N MET A 139 -25.92 15.51 6.74
CA MET A 139 -26.17 14.27 7.49
C MET A 139 -27.25 14.49 8.54
N GLU A 140 -27.22 15.60 9.28
CA GLU A 140 -28.26 15.96 10.26
C GLU A 140 -29.65 16.11 9.62
N GLU A 141 -29.75 16.63 8.38
CA GLU A 141 -31.03 16.76 7.67
C GLU A 141 -31.60 15.41 7.19
N GLN A 142 -30.76 14.43 6.84
CA GLN A 142 -31.22 13.10 6.38
C GLN A 142 -31.72 12.18 7.49
N PHE A 143 -31.31 12.41 8.74
CA PHE A 143 -31.81 11.62 9.89
C PHE A 143 -33.23 12.06 10.34
N PHE A 144 -33.77 13.17 9.82
CA PHE A 144 -35.10 13.70 10.17
C PHE A 144 -36.19 13.37 9.13
N ASP A 145 -35.96 12.48 8.18
CA ASP A 145 -37.00 12.02 7.25
C ASP A 145 -37.72 10.78 7.82
N PRO A 146 -39.01 10.86 8.22
CA PRO A 146 -39.72 9.79 8.92
C PRO A 146 -39.97 8.52 8.09
N ASP A 147 -39.69 8.56 6.78
CA ASP A 147 -40.01 7.49 5.83
C ASP A 147 -38.79 6.64 5.41
N VAL A 148 -37.61 6.82 6.02
CA VAL A 148 -36.37 6.17 5.55
C VAL A 148 -36.04 4.90 6.35
N ILE A 149 -36.57 3.78 5.85
CA ILE A 149 -36.05 2.40 5.90
C ILE A 149 -35.76 1.81 7.30
N GLU A 150 -36.59 0.86 7.72
CA GLU A 150 -36.41 0.02 8.92
C GLU A 150 -35.00 -0.59 9.04
N GLU A 151 -34.41 -0.50 10.24
CA GLU A 151 -33.24 -1.25 10.70
C GLU A 151 -33.49 -2.77 10.58
N PRO A 152 -32.54 -3.55 10.00
CA PRO A 152 -31.12 -3.55 10.37
C PRO A 152 -30.13 -3.31 9.20
N ARG A 153 -30.58 -2.90 8.00
CA ARG A 153 -29.73 -2.97 6.79
C ARG A 153 -28.81 -1.76 6.55
N TYR A 154 -29.10 -0.61 7.15
CA TYR A 154 -28.47 0.64 6.74
C TYR A 154 -26.95 0.67 6.96
N ILE A 155 -26.43 0.20 8.10
CA ILE A 155 -24.98 0.16 8.36
C ILE A 155 -24.25 -0.83 7.44
N PHE A 156 -24.90 -1.95 7.09
CA PHE A 156 -24.36 -2.94 6.16
C PHE A 156 -24.32 -2.41 4.73
N ASP A 157 -25.33 -1.64 4.32
CA ASP A 157 -25.35 -0.99 3.00
C ASP A 157 -24.21 0.03 2.88
N ARG A 158 -23.99 0.84 3.93
CA ARG A 158 -22.86 1.79 3.99
C ARG A 158 -21.50 1.09 4.01
N LEU A 159 -21.37 -0.03 4.73
CA LEU A 159 -20.17 -0.86 4.69
C LEU A 159 -19.95 -1.42 3.28
N ASN A 160 -20.99 -1.94 2.64
CA ASN A 160 -20.91 -2.53 1.31
C ASN A 160 -20.47 -1.50 0.26
N ASP A 161 -20.98 -0.26 0.32
CA ASP A 161 -20.51 0.83 -0.53
C ASP A 161 -18.99 1.06 -0.39
N CYS A 162 -18.48 1.04 0.85
CA CYS A 162 -17.05 1.16 1.10
C CYS A 162 -16.28 -0.06 0.58
N LEU A 163 -16.80 -1.27 0.77
CA LEU A 163 -16.17 -2.52 0.32
C LEU A 163 -16.08 -2.61 -1.21
N LEU A 164 -17.07 -2.09 -1.94
CA LEU A 164 -17.04 -2.01 -3.40
C LEU A 164 -15.91 -1.09 -3.89
N ILE A 165 -15.72 0.04 -3.21
CA ILE A 165 -14.60 0.97 -3.49
C ILE A 165 -13.26 0.29 -3.18
N VAL A 166 -13.15 -0.34 -2.01
CA VAL A 166 -11.98 -1.13 -1.61
C VAL A 166 -11.63 -2.18 -2.67
N ASN A 167 -12.62 -2.94 -3.13
CA ASN A 167 -12.42 -3.97 -4.14
C ASN A 167 -11.94 -3.36 -5.46
N SER A 168 -12.54 -2.25 -5.90
CA SER A 168 -12.11 -1.51 -7.10
C SER A 168 -10.63 -1.10 -7.01
N HIS A 169 -10.20 -0.52 -5.89
CA HIS A 169 -8.81 -0.13 -5.66
C HIS A 169 -7.84 -1.32 -5.70
N ILE A 170 -8.18 -2.42 -5.03
CA ILE A 170 -7.38 -3.65 -5.07
C ILE A 170 -7.30 -4.21 -6.50
N THR A 171 -8.44 -4.35 -7.18
CA THR A 171 -8.52 -4.90 -8.54
C THR A 171 -7.75 -4.05 -9.54
N ASN A 172 -7.86 -2.72 -9.49
CA ASN A 172 -7.10 -1.81 -10.35
C ASN A 172 -5.60 -1.96 -10.12
N LYS A 173 -5.15 -2.02 -8.86
CA LYS A 173 -3.74 -2.20 -8.52
C LYS A 173 -3.19 -3.55 -8.99
N LEU A 174 -3.99 -4.61 -8.92
CA LEU A 174 -3.62 -5.95 -9.42
C LEU A 174 -3.60 -6.01 -10.96
N HIS A 175 -4.54 -5.36 -11.66
CA HIS A 175 -4.56 -5.35 -13.13
C HIS A 175 -3.37 -4.60 -13.72
N LEU A 176 -2.94 -3.49 -13.11
CA LEU A 176 -1.72 -2.77 -13.51
C LEU A 176 -0.48 -3.69 -13.51
N GLN A 177 -0.43 -4.69 -12.62
CA GLN A 177 0.64 -5.69 -12.64
C GLN A 177 0.56 -6.66 -13.80
N SER A 178 -0.65 -7.12 -14.14
CA SER A 178 -0.82 -8.07 -15.25
C SER A 178 -0.36 -7.48 -16.58
N SER A 179 -0.48 -6.15 -16.74
CA SER A 179 -0.02 -5.41 -17.90
C SER A 179 1.48 -5.13 -17.85
N ALA A 180 2.05 -4.80 -16.68
CA ALA A 180 3.48 -4.53 -16.52
C ALA A 180 4.35 -5.80 -16.62
N ASN A 181 3.84 -6.96 -16.21
CA ASN A 181 4.56 -8.24 -16.33
C ASN A 181 4.47 -8.87 -17.74
N ARG A 182 3.72 -8.26 -18.67
CA ARG A 182 3.56 -8.73 -20.06
C ARG A 182 4.33 -7.88 -21.08
N SER A 183 4.95 -6.77 -20.66
CA SER A 183 5.84 -5.93 -21.47
C SER A 183 7.30 -6.24 -21.16
#